data_AF-A0A1H9PC66-F1
#
_entry.id   AF-A0A1H9PC66-F1
#
_cell.length_a   1.000
_cell.length_b   1.000
_cell.length_c   1.000
_cell.angle_alpha   90.00
_cell.angle_beta   90.00
_cell.angle_gamma   90.00
#
_symmetry.space_group_name_H-M   'P 1'
#
loop_
_entity.id
_entity.type
_entity.pdbx_description
1 polymer ?
#
loop_
_entity_poly.entity_id
_entity_poly.type
_entity_poly.pdbx_seq_one_letter_code
_entity_poly.pdbx_strand_id
1 'polypeptide(L)'
;YAGTTENLYKEKGYLFKEIDARDIRRGDVFIVGNEGYSLGEAGHTGIAYNDNSILHCTLTDELDGIHLTLMKGWVDDPGYPVRWFRIVNQ
;
A
#
# COMPACT_ATOMS: atom_id res chain seq x y z
N TYR A 1 16.86 -3.99 -6.50
CA TYR A 1 16.25 -2.71 -6.93
C TYR A 1 15.97 -1.87 -5.68
N ALA A 2 16.16 -0.55 -5.76
CA ALA A 2 15.79 0.38 -4.69
C ALA A 2 14.41 0.99 -5.01
N GLY A 3 13.64 1.34 -3.98
CA GLY A 3 12.30 1.94 -4.15
C GLY A 3 11.19 0.93 -4.48
N THR A 4 11.35 -0.34 -4.12
CA THR A 4 10.33 -1.39 -4.29
C THR A 4 9.49 -1.58 -3.02
N THR A 5 8.37 -2.29 -3.13
CA THR A 5 7.58 -2.77 -1.97
C THR A 5 8.42 -3.60 -0.99
N GLU A 6 9.40 -4.37 -1.48
CA GLU A 6 10.37 -5.08 -0.63
C GLU A 6 11.27 -4.12 0.17
N ASN A 7 11.57 -2.94 -0.37
CA ASN A 7 12.26 -1.92 0.41
C ASN A 7 11.34 -1.30 1.45
N LEU A 8 10.06 -1.05 1.13
CA LEU A 8 9.08 -0.53 2.09
C LEU A 8 8.83 -1.51 3.25
N TYR A 9 8.77 -2.81 3.00
CA TYR A 9 8.65 -3.81 4.07
C TYR A 9 9.82 -3.74 5.06
N LYS A 10 11.04 -3.45 4.59
CA LYS A 10 12.23 -3.32 5.45
C LYS A 10 12.20 -2.09 6.36
N GLU A 11 11.33 -1.11 6.10
CA GLU A 11 11.13 0.06 6.96
C GLU A 11 10.25 -0.23 8.17
N LYS A 12 9.65 -1.43 8.25
CA LYS A 12 8.86 -1.88 9.40
C LYS A 12 9.69 -1.87 10.68
N GLY A 13 9.20 -1.17 11.69
CA GLY A 13 9.88 -0.98 12.98
C GLY A 13 10.88 0.18 13.01
N TYR A 14 11.15 0.83 11.86
CA TYR A 14 11.97 2.03 11.77
C TYR A 14 11.13 3.26 11.39
N LEU A 15 10.77 3.43 10.11
CA LEU A 15 9.86 4.49 9.67
C LEU A 15 8.39 4.06 9.73
N PHE A 16 8.10 2.77 9.61
CA PHE A 16 6.74 2.24 9.52
C PHE A 16 6.36 1.44 10.77
N LYS A 17 5.25 1.84 11.41
CA LYS A 17 4.56 1.00 12.38
C LYS A 17 3.37 0.34 11.70
N GLU A 18 3.33 -0.98 11.69
CA GLU A 18 2.16 -1.71 11.20
C GLU A 18 0.93 -1.43 12.07
N ILE A 19 -0.22 -1.25 11.42
CA ILE A 19 -1.51 -0.98 12.07
C ILE A 19 -2.56 -1.99 11.62
N ASP A 20 -3.59 -2.15 12.44
CA ASP A 20 -4.77 -2.91 12.05
C ASP A 20 -5.57 -2.14 10.99
N ALA A 21 -6.20 -2.84 10.05
CA ALA A 21 -7.04 -2.23 9.02
C ALA A 21 -8.22 -1.44 9.60
N ARG A 22 -8.64 -1.72 10.83
CA ARG A 22 -9.68 -0.97 11.55
C ARG A 22 -9.20 0.40 12.05
N ASP A 23 -7.89 0.61 12.13
CA ASP A 23 -7.27 1.84 12.65
C ASP A 23 -6.75 2.76 11.53
N ILE A 24 -7.08 2.44 10.27
CA ILE A 24 -6.67 3.21 9.08
C ILE A 24 -7.16 4.65 9.22
N ARG A 25 -6.27 5.58 8.91
CA ARG A 25 -6.59 6.99 8.72
C ARG A 25 -5.89 7.53 7.49
N ARG A 26 -6.31 8.72 7.07
CA ARG A 26 -5.64 9.46 5.99
C ARG A 26 -4.13 9.54 6.22
N GLY A 27 -3.36 9.21 5.20
CA GLY A 27 -1.90 9.22 5.21
C GLY A 27 -1.23 7.91 5.61
N ASP A 28 -2.00 6.91 6.08
CA ASP A 28 -1.44 5.56 6.30
C ASP A 28 -1.11 4.91 4.94
N VAL A 29 0.00 4.19 4.90
CA VAL A 29 0.56 3.54 3.71
C VAL A 29 0.04 2.12 3.63
N PHE A 30 -0.42 1.68 2.47
CA PHE A 30 -0.69 0.26 2.22
C PHE A 30 0.44 -0.37 1.42
N ILE A 31 0.67 -1.66 1.64
CA ILE A 31 1.48 -2.50 0.75
C ILE A 31 0.63 -3.74 0.43
N VAL A 32 0.40 -3.96 -0.86
CA VAL A 32 -0.16 -5.21 -1.39
C VAL A 32 1.00 -6.10 -1.81
N GLY A 33 0.92 -7.39 -1.46
CA GLY A 33 1.89 -8.40 -1.89
C GLY A 33 2.59 -9.08 -0.72
N ASN A 34 3.19 -10.24 -0.98
CA ASN A 34 3.88 -11.04 0.03
C ASN A 34 5.30 -10.51 0.26
N GLU A 35 5.67 -10.28 1.53
CA GLU A 35 7.04 -9.94 1.92
C GLU A 35 8.03 -11.02 1.44
N GLY A 36 9.10 -10.62 0.75
CA GLY A 36 10.06 -11.50 0.09
C GLY A 36 9.68 -11.92 -1.34
N TYR A 37 8.46 -11.62 -1.80
CA TYR A 37 7.92 -12.03 -3.10
C TYR A 37 7.12 -10.93 -3.81
N SER A 38 7.24 -9.66 -3.39
CA SER A 38 6.43 -8.54 -3.92
C SER A 38 7.15 -7.67 -4.96
N LEU A 39 8.19 -8.19 -5.63
CA LEU A 39 8.89 -7.45 -6.69
C LEU A 39 8.07 -7.37 -7.99
N GLY A 40 8.34 -6.36 -8.81
CA GLY A 40 7.68 -6.17 -10.10
C GLY A 40 6.17 -5.95 -9.95
N GLU A 41 5.37 -6.68 -10.72
CA GLU A 41 3.90 -6.65 -10.69
C GLU A 41 3.28 -7.33 -9.47
N ALA A 42 4.07 -8.10 -8.70
CA ALA A 42 3.58 -8.82 -7.52
C ALA A 42 3.44 -7.94 -6.27
N GLY A 43 3.70 -6.64 -6.38
CA GLY A 43 3.55 -5.69 -5.29
C GLY A 43 2.92 -4.37 -5.72
N HIS A 44 2.19 -3.74 -4.81
CA HIS A 44 1.57 -2.44 -5.02
C HIS A 44 1.60 -1.59 -3.76
N THR A 45 1.56 -0.27 -3.88
CA THR A 45 1.57 0.63 -2.72
C THR A 45 0.94 1.98 -3.02
N GLY A 46 0.61 2.72 -1.97
CA GLY A 46 0.00 4.03 -1.99
C GLY A 46 -0.41 4.45 -0.58
N ILE A 47 -1.32 5.41 -0.47
CA ILE A 47 -1.79 5.94 0.83
C ILE A 47 -3.32 5.94 0.93
N ALA A 48 -3.84 5.73 2.13
CA ALA A 48 -5.23 6.03 2.45
C ALA A 48 -5.49 7.54 2.32
N TYR A 49 -6.49 7.92 1.54
CA TYR A 49 -6.92 9.32 1.40
C TYR A 49 -8.07 9.67 2.36
N ASN A 50 -8.98 8.73 2.55
CA ASN A 50 -10.06 8.71 3.55
C ASN A 50 -10.46 7.25 3.81
N ASP A 51 -11.55 7.05 4.54
CA ASP A 51 -12.01 5.73 5.00
C ASP A 51 -12.30 4.73 3.86
N ASN A 52 -12.53 5.21 2.63
CA ASN A 52 -12.97 4.37 1.51
C ASN A 52 -12.11 4.50 0.24
N SER A 53 -11.09 5.34 0.23
CA SER A 53 -10.31 5.64 -0.98
C SER A 53 -8.82 5.74 -0.74
N ILE A 54 -8.06 5.45 -1.79
CA ILE A 54 -6.61 5.45 -1.81
C ILE A 54 -6.08 6.37 -2.90
N LEU A 55 -4.97 7.04 -2.61
CA LEU A 55 -4.16 7.74 -3.60
C LEU A 55 -2.94 6.88 -3.92
N HIS A 56 -2.78 6.52 -5.18
CA HIS A 56 -1.72 5.60 -5.60
C HIS A 56 -1.37 5.80 -7.08
N CYS A 57 -0.22 5.27 -7.51
CA CYS A 57 0.18 5.25 -8.90
C CYS A 57 -0.16 3.87 -9.47
N THR A 58 -0.79 3.80 -10.64
CA THR A 58 -1.21 2.54 -11.24
C THR A 58 -1.08 2.56 -12.76
N LEU A 59 -0.97 1.37 -13.34
CA LEU A 59 -1.03 1.12 -14.77
C LEU A 59 -1.93 -0.09 -15.02
N THR A 60 -3.06 0.14 -15.67
CA THR A 60 -4.08 -0.83 -16.07
C THR A 60 -4.62 -0.45 -17.44
N ASP A 61 -5.52 -1.24 -18.01
CA ASP A 61 -6.16 -0.91 -19.29
C ASP A 61 -7.02 0.37 -19.19
N GLU A 62 -7.56 0.69 -18.00
CA GLU A 62 -8.43 1.85 -17.77
C GLU A 62 -7.74 3.06 -17.12
N LEU A 63 -6.67 2.84 -16.34
CA LEU A 63 -5.99 3.89 -15.56
C LEU A 63 -4.47 3.86 -15.78
N ASP A 64 -3.90 5.03 -16.06
CA ASP A 64 -2.44 5.26 -16.14
C ASP A 64 -2.06 6.51 -15.33
N GLY A 65 -1.11 6.38 -14.40
CA GLY A 65 -0.56 7.47 -13.60
C GLY A 65 -1.07 7.51 -12.16
N ILE A 66 -1.18 8.71 -11.59
CA ILE A 66 -1.58 8.92 -10.19
C ILE A 66 -3.09 9.09 -10.12
N HIS A 67 -3.76 8.20 -9.39
CA HIS A 67 -5.22 8.17 -9.29
C HIS A 67 -5.69 8.12 -7.84
N LEU A 68 -6.88 8.71 -7.62
CA LEU A 68 -7.68 8.50 -6.41
C LEU A 68 -8.77 7.48 -6.75
N THR A 69 -8.71 6.29 -6.16
CA THR A 69 -9.63 5.18 -6.43
C THR A 69 -10.30 4.69 -5.15
N LEU A 70 -11.36 3.90 -5.29
CA LEU A 70 -11.93 3.19 -4.14
C LEU A 70 -10.93 2.16 -3.63
N MET A 71 -10.92 1.89 -2.32
CA MET A 71 -10.15 0.77 -1.75
C MET A 71 -10.58 -0.57 -2.35
N LYS A 72 -11.88 -0.72 -2.59
CA LYS A 72 -12.47 -1.92 -3.19
C LYS A 72 -11.92 -2.15 -4.61
N GLY A 73 -11.44 -3.36 -4.87
CA GLY A 73 -10.79 -3.77 -6.11
C GLY A 73 -9.28 -3.56 -6.15
N TRP A 74 -8.70 -2.89 -5.14
CA TRP A 74 -7.26 -2.54 -5.12
C TRP A 74 -6.54 -3.02 -3.87
N VAL A 75 -7.22 -2.99 -2.71
CA VAL A 75 -6.65 -3.36 -1.41
C VAL A 75 -7.53 -4.37 -0.66
N ASP A 76 -8.34 -5.14 -1.39
CA ASP A 76 -9.22 -6.18 -0.87
C ASP A 76 -9.16 -7.49 -1.70
N ASP A 77 -8.16 -7.64 -2.58
CA ASP A 77 -7.94 -8.88 -3.34
C ASP A 77 -7.52 -10.02 -2.37
N PRO A 78 -8.30 -11.10 -2.24
CA PRO A 78 -7.95 -12.21 -1.37
C PRO A 78 -6.69 -12.97 -1.80
N GLY A 79 -6.24 -12.82 -3.05
CA GLY A 79 -5.03 -13.45 -3.59
C GLY A 79 -3.73 -12.78 -3.13
N TYR A 80 -3.79 -11.53 -2.68
CA TYR A 80 -2.61 -10.78 -2.24
C TYR A 80 -2.85 -10.15 -0.86
N PRO A 81 -2.04 -10.49 0.16
CA PRO A 81 -2.22 -9.88 1.46
C PRO A 81 -1.97 -8.37 1.36
N VAL A 82 -2.77 -7.62 2.14
CA VAL A 82 -2.61 -6.18 2.29
C VAL A 82 -2.19 -5.87 3.71
N ARG A 83 -1.14 -5.07 3.83
CA ARG A 83 -0.59 -4.63 5.12
C ARG A 83 -0.64 -3.11 5.18
N TRP A 84 -1.06 -2.58 6.32
CA TRP A 84 -1.21 -1.15 6.55
C TRP A 84 -0.16 -0.66 7.53
N PHE A 85 0.41 0.50 7.23
CA PHE A 85 1.50 1.09 7.98
C PHE A 85 1.25 2.56 8.24
N ARG A 86 1.66 3.01 9.42
CA ARG A 86 1.68 4.41 9.80
C ARG A 86 3.12 4.87 9.88
N ILE A 87 3.42 6.00 9.26
CA ILE A 87 4.71 6.66 9.39
C ILE A 87 4.83 7.14 10.85
N VAL A 88 5.89 6.72 11.54
CA VAL A 88 6.19 7.17 12.90
C VAL A 88 7.05 8.43 12.89
N ASN A 89 6.97 9.21 13.97
CA ASN A 89 7.76 10.44 14.19
C ASN A 89 7.50 11.55 13.15
N GLN A 90 6.21 11.78 12.84
CA GLN A 90 5.75 12.96 12.11
C GLN A 90 5.61 14.18 13.02
#